data_AF-A0AAD9IVP2-F1
#
_entry.id   AF-A0AAD9IVP2-F1
#
_cell.length_a   1.000
_cell.length_b   1.000
_cell.length_c   1.000
_cell.angle_alpha   90.00
_cell.angle_beta   90.00
_cell.angle_gamma   90.00
#
_symmetry.space_group_name_H-M   'P 1'
#
loop_
_entity.id
_entity.type
_entity.pdbx_description
1 polymer ?
#
loop_
_entity_poly.entity_id
_entity_poly.type
_entity_poly.pdbx_seq_one_letter_code
_entity_poly.pdbx_strand_id
1 'polypeptide(L)'
;MLFFSSKYMRTECLNSRYAYDQPLPVAKLVSLIGSSILESQIPTQRYGRRPFGVGLLIIGFDHQGPHVYQTCPSANFFDCKAMAIGARSQSARTYLEKHLDKFPD
;
A
#
# COMPACT_ATOMS: atom_id res chain seq x y z
N MET A 1 -5.78 -14.64 -0.49
CA MET A 1 -6.04 -13.21 -0.76
C MET A 1 -4.76 -12.37 -0.73
N LEU A 2 -3.90 -12.53 0.29
CA LEU A 2 -2.57 -11.89 0.34
C LEU A 2 -1.68 -12.27 -0.86
N PHE A 3 -1.69 -13.56 -1.26
CA PHE A 3 -0.98 -14.04 -2.44
C PHE A 3 -1.43 -13.35 -3.75
N PHE A 4 -2.73 -13.06 -3.88
CA PHE A 4 -3.27 -12.37 -5.05
C PHE A 4 -2.74 -10.94 -5.13
N SER A 5 -2.77 -10.20 -4.01
CA SER A 5 -2.24 -8.84 -3.95
C SER A 5 -0.74 -8.79 -4.27
N SER A 6 0.08 -9.68 -3.69
CA SER A 6 1.51 -9.73 -4.01
C SER A 6 1.76 -10.07 -5.48
N LYS A 7 1.00 -11.01 -6.06
CA LYS A 7 1.14 -11.37 -7.47
C LYS A 7 0.73 -10.20 -8.38
N TYR A 8 -0.36 -9.52 -8.06
CA TYR A 8 -0.83 -8.34 -8.78
C TYR A 8 0.24 -7.23 -8.78
N MET A 9 0.78 -6.88 -7.60
CA MET A 9 1.85 -5.87 -7.49
C MET A 9 3.08 -6.22 -8.33
N ARG A 10 3.51 -7.48 -8.33
CA ARG A 10 4.64 -7.93 -9.15
C ARG A 10 4.36 -7.80 -10.63
N THR A 11 3.18 -8.21 -11.08
CA THR A 11 2.77 -8.11 -12.48
C THR A 11 2.74 -6.64 -12.94
N GLU A 12 2.18 -5.73 -12.14
CA GLU A 12 2.15 -4.30 -12.49
C GLU A 12 3.55 -3.69 -12.58
N CYS A 13 4.45 -4.03 -11.65
CA CYS A 13 5.85 -3.58 -11.72
C CYS A 13 6.57 -4.13 -12.97
N LEU A 14 6.33 -5.40 -13.32
CA LEU A 14 6.89 -6.00 -14.52
C LEU A 14 6.33 -5.35 -15.80
N ASN A 15 5.03 -5.08 -15.84
CA ASN A 15 4.37 -4.41 -16.96
C ASN A 15 4.91 -3.00 -17.17
N SER A 16 5.10 -2.22 -16.10
CA SER A 16 5.69 -0.88 -16.19
C SER A 16 7.10 -0.92 -16.75
N ARG A 17 7.92 -1.86 -16.27
CA ARG A 17 9.27 -2.06 -16.76
C ARG A 17 9.29 -2.52 -18.22
N TYR A 18 8.35 -3.37 -18.61
CA TYR A 18 8.24 -3.83 -19.99
C TYR A 18 7.77 -2.74 -20.96
N ALA A 19 6.78 -1.93 -20.55
CA ALA A 19 6.16 -0.93 -21.42
C ALA A 19 6.95 0.38 -21.51
N TYR A 20 7.57 0.81 -20.41
CA TYR A 20 8.20 2.13 -20.30
C TYR A 20 9.69 2.08 -19.97
N ASP A 21 10.27 0.89 -19.77
CA ASP A 21 11.66 0.68 -19.32
C ASP A 21 12.06 1.51 -18.09
N GLN A 22 11.07 1.80 -17.23
CA GLN A 22 11.23 2.58 -16.02
C GLN A 22 10.61 1.84 -14.82
N PRO A 23 11.22 1.94 -13.63
CA PRO A 23 10.63 1.43 -12.41
C PRO A 23 9.30 2.13 -12.13
N LEU A 24 8.30 1.39 -11.69
CA LEU A 24 6.97 1.93 -11.39
C LEU A 24 7.06 2.87 -10.17
N PRO A 25 6.62 4.13 -10.26
CA PRO A 25 6.56 5.03 -9.11
C PRO A 25 5.64 4.48 -8.01
N VAL A 26 6.01 4.68 -6.75
CA VAL A 26 5.31 4.06 -5.62
C VAL A 26 3.88 4.60 -5.52
N ALA A 27 3.69 5.91 -5.72
CA ALA A 27 2.36 6.53 -5.75
C ALA A 27 1.44 5.92 -6.81
N LYS A 28 1.99 5.57 -7.99
CA LYS A 28 1.22 4.92 -9.07
C LYS A 28 0.84 3.49 -8.69
N LEU A 29 1.76 2.73 -8.09
CA LEU A 29 1.49 1.39 -7.58
C LEU A 29 0.38 1.40 -6.52
N VAL A 30 0.42 2.36 -5.58
CA VAL A 30 -0.59 2.50 -4.51
C VAL A 30 -1.96 2.84 -5.09
N SER A 31 -2.02 3.73 -6.10
CA SER A 31 -3.26 4.05 -6.81
C SER A 31 -3.86 2.82 -7.49
N LEU A 32 -3.04 2.02 -8.20
CA LEU A 32 -3.48 0.77 -8.84
C LEU A 32 -4.01 -0.25 -7.82
N ILE A 33 -3.34 -0.39 -6.69
CA ILE A 33 -3.80 -1.25 -5.59
C ILE A 33 -5.10 -0.70 -5.00
N GLY A 34 -5.21 0.61 -4.82
CA GLY A 34 -6.42 1.29 -4.36
C GLY A 34 -7.61 1.00 -5.27
N SER A 35 -7.44 1.13 -6.59
CA SER A 35 -8.46 0.75 -7.58
C SER A 35 -8.81 -0.73 -7.50
N SER A 36 -7.82 -1.63 -7.38
CA SER A 36 -8.10 -3.08 -7.23
C SER A 36 -8.83 -3.41 -5.92
N ILE A 37 -8.53 -2.71 -4.83
CA ILE A 37 -9.22 -2.86 -3.55
C ILE A 37 -10.63 -2.27 -3.65
N LEU A 38 -10.80 -1.13 -4.31
CA LEU A 38 -12.12 -0.54 -4.57
C LEU A 38 -12.99 -1.48 -5.39
N GLU A 39 -12.47 -2.06 -6.47
CA GLU A 39 -13.14 -3.11 -7.27
C GLU A 39 -13.58 -4.32 -6.43
N SER A 40 -12.82 -4.65 -5.38
CA SER A 40 -13.16 -5.71 -4.43
C SER A 40 -14.06 -5.27 -3.27
N GLN A 41 -14.27 -3.96 -3.08
CA GLN A 41 -15.20 -3.31 -2.13
C GLN A 41 -16.58 -3.04 -2.77
N ILE A 42 -16.63 -2.80 -4.10
CA ILE A 42 -17.85 -2.77 -4.93
C ILE A 42 -18.79 -3.99 -4.77
N PRO A 43 -18.37 -5.20 -4.31
CA PRO A 43 -19.29 -6.31 -4.17
C PRO A 43 -20.26 -6.24 -2.98
N THR A 44 -20.34 -5.14 -2.24
CA THR A 44 -21.59 -4.86 -1.51
C THR A 44 -22.81 -4.78 -2.46
N GLN A 45 -22.59 -4.54 -3.76
CA GLN A 45 -23.64 -4.61 -4.79
C GLN A 45 -23.64 -5.90 -5.65
N ARG A 46 -22.62 -6.77 -5.56
CA ARG A 46 -22.55 -8.03 -6.31
C ARG A 46 -22.27 -9.21 -5.39
N TYR A 47 -23.29 -10.06 -5.21
CA TYR A 47 -23.23 -11.27 -4.42
C TYR A 47 -22.05 -12.17 -4.85
N GLY A 48 -21.25 -12.65 -3.89
CA GLY A 48 -20.23 -13.69 -4.11
C GLY A 48 -18.76 -13.25 -4.08
N ARG A 49 -18.44 -11.97 -3.88
CA ARG A 49 -17.05 -11.52 -3.67
C ARG A 49 -16.86 -11.05 -2.23
N ARG A 50 -15.67 -11.28 -1.68
CA ARG A 50 -15.29 -10.86 -0.32
C ARG A 50 -14.30 -9.70 -0.42
N PRO A 51 -14.39 -8.68 0.44
CA PRO A 51 -13.45 -7.56 0.45
C PRO A 51 -12.06 -8.00 0.93
N PHE A 52 -11.00 -7.28 0.53
CA PHE A 52 -9.65 -7.49 1.05
C PHE A 52 -9.59 -7.18 2.54
N GLY A 53 -9.67 -8.22 3.38
CA GLY A 53 -9.51 -8.10 4.85
C GLY A 53 -8.05 -7.94 5.31
N VAL A 54 -7.18 -7.37 4.47
CA VAL A 54 -5.74 -7.19 4.74
C VAL A 54 -5.36 -5.74 4.50
N GLY A 55 -4.74 -5.12 5.51
CA GLY A 55 -4.04 -3.85 5.33
C GLY A 55 -2.59 -4.13 4.92
N LEU A 56 -2.06 -3.37 3.97
CA LEU A 56 -0.69 -3.51 3.50
C LEU A 56 0.11 -2.27 3.91
N LEU A 57 1.37 -2.50 4.26
CA LEU A 57 2.36 -1.45 4.34
C LEU A 57 3.25 -1.57 3.10
N ILE A 58 3.24 -0.54 2.26
CA ILE A 58 3.98 -0.47 1.01
C ILE A 58 5.10 0.54 1.21
N ILE A 59 6.33 0.08 1.04
CA ILE A 59 7.52 0.92 1.16
C ILE A 59 8.26 0.82 -0.16
N GLY A 60 8.63 1.96 -0.71
CA GLY A 60 9.40 2.01 -1.94
C GLY A 60 10.27 3.25 -2.00
N PHE A 61 11.21 3.25 -2.94
CA PHE A 61 12.10 4.35 -3.21
C PHE A 61 11.95 4.72 -4.68
N ASP A 62 11.63 5.98 -4.95
CA ASP A 62 11.57 6.52 -6.30
C ASP A 62 12.45 7.77 -6.43
N HIS A 63 12.30 8.52 -7.53
CA HIS A 63 13.10 9.72 -7.78
C HIS A 63 12.79 10.87 -6.79
N GLN A 64 11.63 10.84 -6.13
CA GLN A 64 11.23 11.84 -5.12
C GLN A 64 11.68 11.44 -3.71
N GLY A 65 12.15 10.20 -3.52
CA GLY A 65 12.76 9.73 -2.29
C GLY A 65 12.09 8.48 -1.71
N PRO A 66 12.25 8.24 -0.41
CA PRO A 66 11.60 7.14 0.28
C PRO A 66 10.12 7.46 0.54
N HIS A 67 9.23 6.55 0.16
CA HIS A 67 7.80 6.67 0.40
C HIS A 67 7.26 5.48 1.18
N VAL A 68 6.42 5.76 2.18
CA VAL A 68 5.75 4.73 3.00
C VAL A 68 4.25 4.97 2.95
N TYR A 69 3.55 4.02 2.34
CA TYR A 69 2.11 4.04 2.21
C TYR A 69 1.46 2.94 3.03
N GLN A 70 0.38 3.27 3.72
CA GLN A 70 -0.50 2.31 4.34
C GLN A 70 -1.77 2.19 3.52
N THR A 71 -2.16 0.96 3.17
CA THR A 71 -3.47 0.69 2.58
C THR A 71 -4.40 0.05 3.60
N CYS A 72 -5.64 0.51 3.61
CA CYS A 72 -6.71 -0.04 4.43
C CYS A 72 -7.69 -0.87 3.59
N PRO A 73 -8.33 -1.89 4.17
CA PRO A 73 -9.40 -2.66 3.54
C PRO A 73 -10.49 -1.80 2.88
N SER A 74 -10.74 -0.60 3.42
CA SER A 74 -11.71 0.39 2.94
C SER A 74 -11.30 1.13 1.65
N ALA A 75 -10.30 0.64 0.92
CA ALA A 75 -9.71 1.27 -0.26
C ALA A 75 -9.06 2.65 -0.01
N ASN A 76 -8.88 3.05 1.24
CA ASN A 76 -8.16 4.28 1.59
C ASN A 76 -6.65 4.01 1.67
N PHE A 77 -5.85 4.96 1.22
CA PHE A 77 -4.39 4.94 1.37
C PHE A 77 -3.91 6.20 2.10
N PHE A 78 -2.86 6.04 2.90
CA PHE A 78 -2.25 7.11 3.68
C PHE A 78 -0.76 7.15 3.39
N ASP A 79 -0.25 8.33 3.04
CA ASP A 79 1.19 8.60 2.99
C ASP A 79 1.66 8.96 4.40
N CYS A 80 2.71 8.32 4.89
CA CYS A 80 3.14 8.43 6.28
C CYS A 80 4.66 8.48 6.35
N LYS A 81 5.24 9.30 7.22
CA LYS A 81 6.69 9.23 7.50
C LYS A 81 7.08 7.92 8.20
N ALA A 82 6.22 7.46 9.11
CA ALA A 82 6.38 6.18 9.80
C ALA A 82 5.00 5.61 10.12
N MET A 83 4.87 4.29 10.02
CA MET A 83 3.60 3.61 10.30
C MET A 83 3.82 2.19 10.82
N ALA A 84 2.93 1.74 11.71
CA ALA A 84 2.92 0.36 12.21
C ALA A 84 1.50 -0.22 12.13
N ILE A 85 1.41 -1.47 11.66
CA ILE A 85 0.16 -2.21 11.50
C ILE A 85 0.18 -3.52 12.31
N GLY A 86 -1.00 -4.07 12.61
CA GLY A 86 -1.14 -5.36 13.33
C GLY A 86 -1.44 -5.24 14.82
N ALA A 87 -1.33 -6.36 15.55
CA ALA A 87 -1.66 -6.43 16.97
C ALA A 87 -0.68 -5.62 17.82
N ARG A 88 -1.20 -4.82 18.76
CA ARG A 88 -0.42 -3.91 19.63
C ARG A 88 0.37 -2.82 18.88
N SER A 89 0.03 -2.54 17.62
CA SER A 89 0.68 -1.49 16.82
C SER A 89 0.53 -0.07 17.39
N GLN A 90 -0.42 0.15 18.29
CA GLN A 90 -0.57 1.43 18.99
C GLN A 90 0.70 1.81 19.76
N SER A 91 1.28 0.87 20.50
CA SER A 91 2.53 1.11 21.26
C SER A 91 3.71 1.46 20.33
N ALA A 92 3.80 0.78 19.19
CA ALA A 92 4.80 1.06 18.16
C ALA A 92 4.58 2.44 17.53
N ARG A 93 3.34 2.82 17.23
CA ARG A 93 3.02 4.17 16.73
C ARG A 93 3.41 5.26 17.72
N THR A 94 3.07 5.10 19.00
CA THR A 94 3.48 6.05 20.05
C THR A 94 5.01 6.16 20.18
N TYR A 95 5.74 5.06 19.99
CA TYR A 95 7.20 5.10 19.97
C TYR A 95 7.74 5.84 18.74
N LEU A 96 7.18 5.57 17.57
CA LEU A 96 7.55 6.20 16.31
C LEU A 96 7.27 7.71 16.35
N GLU A 97 6.09 8.12 16.83
CA GLU A 97 5.69 9.51 17.02
C GLU A 97 6.70 10.30 17.88
N LYS A 98 7.20 9.70 18.96
CA LYS A 98 8.23 10.33 19.82
C LYS A 98 9.61 10.46 19.15
N HIS A 99 9.86 9.73 18.07
CA HIS A 99 11.16 9.66 17.39
C HIS A 99 11.10 10.16 15.95
N LEU A 100 10.00 10.81 15.54
CA LEU A 100 9.81 11.27 14.17
C LEU A 100 10.93 12.22 13.72
N ASP A 101 11.41 13.08 14.62
CA ASP A 101 12.45 14.09 14.35
C ASP A 101 13.83 13.50 14.05
N LYS A 102 14.04 12.20 14.34
CA LYS A 102 15.31 11.51 14.05
C LYS A 102 15.35 10.92 12.65
N PHE A 103 14.21 10.84 11.95
CA PHE A 103 14.20 10.35 10.57
C PHE A 103 14.56 11.50 9.62
N PRO A 104 15.51 11.30 8.70
CA PRO A 104 15.79 12.28 7.66
C PRO A 104 14.57 12.42 6.74
N ASP A 105 14.34 13.63 6.24
CA ASP A 105 13.35 13.92 5.20
C ASP A 105 13.73 13.30 3.85
#